data_AF-A0A536F3C6-F1
#
_entry.id   AF-A0A536F3C6-F1
#
_cell.length_a   1.000
_cell.length_b   1.000
_cell.length_c   1.000
_cell.angle_alpha   90.00
_cell.angle_beta   90.00
_cell.angle_gamma   90.00
#
_symmetry.space_group_name_H-M   'P 1'
#
loop_
_entity.id
_entity.type
_entity.pdbx_description
1 polymer ?
#
loop_
_entity_poly.entity_id
_entity_poly.type
_entity_poly.pdbx_seq_one_letter_code
_entity_poly.pdbx_strand_id
1 'polypeptide(L)'
;MAPGPAIVERLRQALAAASPGANRFVIHEVIPSPLEQYVPPPSGKGRVGAFPISVATVPITDTCKEVVDGLVRRTVPRETLVEARGPWLITREGLVDTLARAIAREGEITDMLSLCEAAGVRVSILPRK
;
A
#
# COMPACT_ATOMS: atom_id res chain seq x y z
N MET A 1 8.66 -26.51 -2.68
CA MET A 1 8.87 -25.43 -1.69
C MET A 1 7.49 -25.05 -1.17
N ALA A 2 7.24 -25.15 0.14
CA ALA A 2 5.94 -24.74 0.70
C ALA A 2 5.76 -23.23 0.48
N PRO A 3 4.53 -22.73 0.26
CA PRO A 3 4.30 -21.29 0.24
C PRO A 3 4.79 -20.70 1.57
N GLY A 4 5.54 -19.61 1.50
CA GLY A 4 5.95 -18.87 2.70
C GLY A 4 4.73 -18.36 3.49
N PRO A 5 4.94 -17.85 4.72
CA PRO A 5 3.84 -17.33 5.55
C PRO A 5 3.04 -16.26 4.80
N ALA A 6 1.73 -16.19 5.04
CA ALA A 6 0.84 -15.19 4.44
C ALA A 6 1.30 -13.75 4.74
N ILE A 7 0.89 -12.78 3.92
CA ILE A 7 1.40 -11.40 4.03
C ILE A 7 1.18 -10.79 5.42
N VAL A 8 0.02 -11.01 6.03
CA VAL A 8 -0.31 -10.49 7.37
C VAL A 8 0.67 -11.01 8.43
N GLU A 9 0.98 -12.30 8.38
CA GLU A 9 1.93 -12.91 9.31
C GLU A 9 3.35 -12.37 9.09
N ARG A 10 3.78 -12.18 7.84
CA ARG A 10 5.08 -11.55 7.54
C ARG A 10 5.16 -10.12 8.09
N LEU A 11 4.08 -9.35 8.00
CA LEU A 11 4.03 -7.99 8.53
C LEU A 11 4.08 -7.96 10.06
N ARG A 12 3.40 -8.89 10.74
CA ARG A 12 3.49 -9.03 12.21
C ARG A 12 4.90 -9.40 12.64
N GLN A 13 5.53 -10.35 11.96
CA GLN A 13 6.92 -10.75 12.22
C GLN A 13 7.89 -9.58 12.00
N ALA A 14 7.72 -8.81 10.92
CA ALA A 14 8.53 -7.61 10.66
C ALA A 14 8.34 -6.53 11.73
N LEU A 15 7.11 -6.30 12.18
CA LEU A 15 6.80 -5.33 13.24
C LEU A 15 7.43 -5.73 14.58
N ALA A 16 7.38 -7.02 14.92
CA ALA A 16 7.96 -7.58 16.14
C ALA A 16 9.50 -7.57 16.12
N ALA A 17 10.11 -7.81 14.96
CA ALA A 17 11.57 -7.80 14.81
C ALA A 17 12.17 -6.39 14.71
N ALA A 18 11.37 -5.37 14.41
CA ALA A 18 11.86 -4.01 14.20
C ALA A 18 12.29 -3.33 15.50
N SER A 19 13.43 -2.64 15.46
CA SER A 19 13.99 -1.87 16.58
C SER A 19 12.95 -0.96 17.25
N PRO A 20 12.96 -0.80 18.59
CA PRO A 20 11.95 -0.02 19.31
C PRO A 20 11.79 1.42 18.82
N GLY A 21 12.87 2.05 18.32
CA GLY A 21 12.84 3.40 17.75
C GLY A 21 12.42 3.51 16.28
N ALA A 22 12.19 2.38 15.59
CA ALA A 22 11.78 2.39 14.18
C ALA A 22 10.34 2.87 14.05
N ASN A 23 10.14 4.09 13.53
CA ASN A 23 8.83 4.72 13.42
C ASN A 23 8.20 4.60 12.03
N ARG A 24 8.96 4.11 11.05
CA ARG A 24 8.54 3.94 9.66
C ARG A 24 9.10 2.64 9.10
N PHE A 25 8.34 2.02 8.21
CA PHE A 25 8.69 0.80 7.49
C PHE A 25 8.61 1.05 5.99
N VAL A 26 9.48 0.37 5.25
CA VAL A 26 9.45 0.30 3.79
C VAL A 26 9.15 -1.14 3.40
N ILE A 27 8.10 -1.36 2.61
CA ILE A 27 7.71 -2.69 2.13
C ILE A 27 7.89 -2.72 0.61
N HIS A 28 8.69 -3.66 0.11
CA HIS A 28 8.91 -3.91 -1.31
C HIS A 28 8.17 -5.18 -1.74
N GLU A 29 7.26 -5.07 -2.70
CA GLU A 29 6.59 -6.21 -3.32
C GLU A 29 7.31 -6.56 -4.63
N VAL A 30 8.28 -7.49 -4.54
CA VAL A 30 8.96 -8.29 -5.60
C VAL A 30 9.59 -7.59 -6.83
N ILE A 31 9.21 -6.37 -7.20
CA ILE A 31 9.85 -5.57 -8.25
C ILE A 31 10.47 -4.33 -7.58
N PRO A 32 11.80 -4.28 -7.41
CA PRO A 32 12.44 -3.12 -6.82
C PRO A 32 12.32 -1.92 -7.77
N SER A 33 11.40 -1.00 -7.46
CA SER A 33 11.47 0.38 -7.94
C SER A 33 12.41 1.17 -7.02
N PRO A 34 13.42 1.90 -7.55
CA PRO A 34 14.34 2.66 -6.70
C PRO A 34 13.58 3.72 -5.90
N LEU A 35 13.58 3.60 -4.56
CA LEU A 35 13.01 4.60 -3.64
C LEU A 35 13.52 6.02 -3.92
N GLU A 36 14.73 6.15 -4.45
CA GLU A 36 15.41 7.42 -4.76
C GLU A 36 14.64 8.31 -5.74
N GLN A 37 13.75 7.71 -6.55
CA GLN A 37 12.90 8.43 -7.50
C GLN A 37 11.69 9.11 -6.85
N TYR A 38 11.41 8.81 -5.58
CA TYR A 38 10.25 9.32 -4.86
C TYR A 38 10.66 10.28 -3.75
N VAL A 39 9.81 11.28 -3.51
CA VAL A 39 9.96 12.19 -2.37
C VAL A 39 9.41 11.48 -1.13
N PRO A 40 10.23 11.20 -0.10
CA PRO A 40 9.71 10.62 1.13
C PRO A 40 8.69 11.59 1.77
N PRO A 41 7.59 11.08 2.33
CA PRO A 41 6.56 11.92 2.91
C PRO A 41 7.16 12.74 4.07
N PRO A 42 6.78 14.01 4.20
CA PRO A 42 7.37 14.91 5.18
C PRO A 42 7.33 14.32 6.58
N SER A 43 8.46 14.41 7.28
CA SER A 43 8.65 13.86 8.63
C SER A 43 8.29 14.92 9.67
N GLY A 44 7.00 15.12 9.94
CA GLY A 44 6.57 16.09 10.95
C GLY A 44 5.26 15.70 11.62
N LYS A 45 5.24 15.68 12.96
CA LYS A 45 3.99 15.61 13.75
C LYS A 45 3.20 16.91 13.50
N GLY A 46 1.93 16.79 13.11
CA GLY A 46 0.99 17.92 13.09
C GLY A 46 0.55 18.46 11.73
N ARG A 47 0.93 17.85 10.60
CA ARG A 47 0.27 18.15 9.32
C ARG A 47 -0.99 17.31 9.18
N VAL A 48 -2.15 17.98 9.23
CA VAL A 48 -3.41 17.47 8.67
C VAL A 48 -3.11 17.03 7.23
N GLY A 49 -3.13 15.71 6.96
CA GLY A 49 -2.84 15.14 5.65
C GLY A 49 -1.59 14.25 5.53
N ALA A 50 -0.84 14.00 6.61
CA ALA A 50 0.15 12.91 6.60
C ALA A 50 -0.57 11.56 6.75
N PHE A 51 -0.84 10.88 5.65
CA PHE A 51 -1.48 9.56 5.68
C PHE A 51 -0.52 8.53 6.32
N PRO A 52 -1.04 7.59 7.12
CA PRO A 52 -0.23 6.56 7.77
C PRO A 52 0.43 5.60 6.78
N ILE A 53 -0.15 5.48 5.57
CA ILE A 53 0.32 4.63 4.49
C ILE A 53 0.46 5.47 3.22
N SER A 54 1.59 5.30 2.55
CA SER A 54 1.83 5.86 1.23
C SER A 54 2.41 4.81 0.29
N VAL A 55 2.17 4.94 -1.02
CA VAL A 55 2.67 4.00 -2.02
C VAL A 55 3.23 4.72 -3.25
N ALA A 56 4.31 4.18 -3.80
CA ALA A 56 4.79 4.58 -5.11
C ALA A 56 3.90 4.02 -6.23
N THR A 57 3.60 4.88 -7.20
CA THR A 57 2.66 4.56 -8.28
C THR A 57 3.22 4.87 -9.66
N VAL A 58 2.61 4.28 -10.68
CA VAL A 58 2.77 4.68 -12.08
C VAL A 58 1.43 5.16 -12.63
N PRO A 59 1.39 6.25 -13.43
CA PRO A 59 0.17 6.65 -14.12
C PRO A 59 -0.30 5.56 -15.09
N ILE A 60 -1.61 5.40 -15.23
CA ILE A 60 -2.15 4.57 -16.30
C ILE A 60 -2.11 5.35 -17.62
N THR A 61 -1.38 4.82 -18.60
CA THR A 61 -1.25 5.44 -19.93
C THR A 61 -2.21 4.86 -20.95
N ASP A 62 -2.69 3.64 -20.77
CA ASP A 62 -3.62 3.02 -21.70
C ASP A 62 -5.08 3.42 -21.40
N THR A 63 -5.97 3.14 -22.35
CA THR A 63 -7.40 3.37 -22.13
C THR A 63 -7.96 2.28 -21.23
N CYS A 64 -8.48 2.64 -20.05
CA CYS A 64 -9.19 1.71 -19.17
C CYS A 64 -10.66 1.54 -19.59
N LYS A 65 -11.15 0.30 -19.55
CA LYS A 65 -12.56 -0.03 -19.79
C LYS A 65 -13.14 -0.70 -18.56
N GLU A 66 -14.32 -0.26 -18.14
CA GLU A 66 -15.14 -1.01 -17.19
C GLU A 66 -15.86 -2.12 -17.95
N VAL A 67 -15.69 -3.37 -17.49
CA VAL A 67 -16.28 -4.56 -18.11
C VAL A 67 -17.26 -5.19 -17.13
N VAL A 68 -18.47 -5.50 -17.60
CA VAL A 68 -19.52 -6.19 -16.85
C VAL A 68 -20.06 -7.30 -17.74
N ASP A 69 -20.16 -8.52 -17.20
CA ASP A 69 -20.65 -9.71 -17.92
C ASP A 69 -19.94 -9.93 -19.28
N GLY A 70 -18.64 -9.67 -19.33
CA GLY A 70 -17.81 -9.84 -20.53
C GLY A 70 -17.97 -8.74 -21.59
N LEU A 71 -18.80 -7.71 -21.35
CA LEU A 71 -19.03 -6.61 -22.27
C LEU A 71 -18.42 -5.30 -21.75
N VAL A 72 -17.87 -4.50 -22.66
CA VAL A 72 -17.37 -3.15 -22.34
C VAL A 72 -18.56 -2.25 -22.02
N ARG A 73 -18.67 -1.82 -20.76
CA ARG A 73 -19.73 -0.92 -20.29
C ARG A 73 -19.41 0.54 -20.58
N ARG A 74 -18.19 0.99 -20.27
CA ARG A 74 -17.72 2.36 -20.52
C ARG A 74 -16.20 2.48 -20.48
N THR A 75 -15.69 3.60 -20.98
CA THR A 75 -14.32 4.05 -20.73
C THR A 75 -14.21 4.66 -19.34
N VAL A 76 -13.17 4.30 -18.58
CA VAL A 76 -12.85 4.94 -17.29
C VAL A 76 -11.84 6.07 -17.54
N PRO A 77 -12.04 7.28 -16.99
CA PRO A 77 -11.06 8.37 -17.09
C PRO A 77 -9.73 7.94 -16.47
N ARG A 78 -8.67 7.83 -17.30
CA ARG A 78 -7.35 7.35 -16.85
C ARG A 78 -6.57 8.42 -16.09
N GLU A 79 -6.95 9.68 -16.23
CA GLU A 79 -6.27 10.84 -15.64
C GLU A 79 -6.33 10.83 -14.10
N THR A 80 -7.27 10.08 -13.53
CA THR A 80 -7.41 9.87 -12.08
C THR A 80 -6.99 8.46 -11.64
N LEU A 81 -6.39 7.66 -12.53
CA LEU A 81 -6.00 6.28 -12.25
C LEU A 81 -4.48 6.11 -12.22
N VAL A 82 -4.04 5.28 -11.29
CA VAL A 82 -2.65 4.89 -11.13
C VAL A 82 -2.58 3.41 -10.78
N GLU A 83 -1.49 2.76 -11.14
CA GLU A 83 -1.15 1.44 -10.63
C GLU A 83 -0.26 1.60 -9.39
N ALA A 84 -0.71 1.04 -8.26
CA ALA A 84 0.08 0.99 -7.03
C ALA A 84 1.08 -0.17 -7.12
N ARG A 85 2.38 0.15 -7.19
CA ARG A 85 3.45 -0.85 -7.38
C ARG A 85 4.33 -1.04 -6.16
N GLY A 86 4.24 -0.12 -5.20
CA GLY A 86 5.24 0.00 -4.17
C GLY A 86 6.54 0.62 -4.68
N PRO A 87 7.52 0.86 -3.79
CA PRO A 87 7.49 0.54 -2.37
C PRO A 87 6.39 1.27 -1.57
N TRP A 88 5.97 0.62 -0.50
CA TRP A 88 5.01 1.16 0.46
C TRP A 88 5.74 1.74 1.65
N LEU A 89 5.37 2.94 2.06
CA LEU A 89 5.84 3.60 3.26
C LEU A 89 4.73 3.60 4.29
N ILE A 90 4.99 3.05 5.47
CA ILE A 90 4.00 2.95 6.53
C ILE A 90 4.59 3.36 7.87
N THR A 91 3.86 4.16 8.64
CA THR A 91 4.26 4.47 10.02
C THR A 91 4.06 3.24 10.91
N ARG A 92 4.81 3.12 12.00
CA ARG A 92 4.62 2.02 12.96
C ARG A 92 3.17 1.98 13.48
N GLU A 93 2.67 3.13 13.91
CA GLU A 93 1.29 3.29 14.36
C GLU A 93 0.28 2.90 13.27
N GLY A 94 0.52 3.34 12.04
CA GLY A 94 -0.29 2.99 10.88
C GLY A 94 -0.33 1.50 10.62
N LEU A 95 0.82 0.81 10.70
CA LEU A 95 0.89 -0.63 10.50
C LEU A 95 0.13 -1.38 11.60
N VAL A 96 0.29 -0.98 12.86
CA VAL A 96 -0.43 -1.57 14.00
C VAL A 96 -1.95 -1.41 13.83
N ASP A 97 -2.41 -0.18 13.59
CA ASP A 97 -3.84 0.12 13.43
C ASP A 97 -4.45 -0.60 12.21
N THR A 98 -3.73 -0.64 11.09
CA THR A 98 -4.18 -1.35 9.88
C THR A 98 -4.33 -2.85 10.12
N LEU A 99 -3.35 -3.49 10.76
CA LEU A 99 -3.40 -4.91 11.09
C LEU A 99 -4.53 -5.23 12.07
N ALA A 100 -4.79 -4.34 13.04
CA ALA A 100 -5.87 -4.51 14.00
C ALA A 100 -7.26 -4.44 13.34
N ARG A 101 -7.47 -3.48 12.43
CA ARG A 101 -8.74 -3.32 11.70
C ARG A 101 -9.03 -4.46 10.74
N ALA A 102 -7.99 -5.03 10.13
CA ALA A 102 -8.11 -6.06 9.11
C ALA A 102 -8.39 -7.48 9.67
N ILE A 103 -8.37 -7.67 10.99
CA ILE A 103 -8.39 -8.99 11.64
C ILE A 103 -9.59 -9.86 11.24
N ALA A 104 -10.78 -9.25 11.07
CA ALA A 104 -11.99 -9.97 10.72
C ALA A 104 -11.98 -10.52 9.29
N ARG A 105 -11.10 -10.01 8.43
CA ARG A 105 -11.00 -10.34 7.00
C ARG A 105 -9.62 -10.89 6.64
N GLU A 106 -8.85 -11.35 7.63
CA GLU A 106 -7.45 -11.74 7.45
C GLU A 106 -7.24 -12.80 6.36
N GLY A 107 -8.17 -13.76 6.24
CA GLY A 107 -8.10 -14.82 5.23
C GLY A 107 -8.29 -14.34 3.78
N GLU A 108 -8.79 -13.13 3.56
CA GLU A 108 -9.00 -12.53 2.24
C GLU A 108 -7.78 -11.72 1.76
N ILE A 109 -6.78 -11.52 2.63
CA ILE A 109 -5.69 -10.57 2.39
C ILE A 109 -4.53 -11.27 1.67
N THR A 110 -4.30 -10.86 0.42
CA THR A 110 -3.26 -11.44 -0.47
C THR A 110 -2.07 -10.53 -0.70
N ASP A 111 -2.24 -9.22 -0.54
CA ASP A 111 -1.29 -8.16 -0.87
C ASP A 111 -1.54 -6.90 -0.03
N MET A 112 -0.71 -5.87 -0.20
CA MET A 112 -0.87 -4.61 0.53
C MET A 112 -2.16 -3.85 0.19
N LEU A 113 -2.71 -3.99 -1.02
CA LEU A 113 -3.96 -3.32 -1.42
C LEU A 113 -5.15 -3.93 -0.69
N SER A 114 -5.31 -5.25 -0.77
CA SER A 114 -6.34 -6.01 -0.05
C SER A 114 -6.24 -5.82 1.46
N LEU A 115 -5.04 -5.65 2.03
CA LEU A 115 -4.88 -5.26 3.44
C LEU A 115 -5.48 -3.88 3.72
N CYS A 116 -5.15 -2.88 2.91
CA CYS A 116 -5.67 -1.52 3.09
C CYS A 116 -7.19 -1.45 2.91
N GLU A 117 -7.73 -2.21 1.95
CA GLU A 117 -9.17 -2.35 1.72
C GLU A 117 -9.86 -3.04 2.89
N ALA A 118 -9.32 -4.15 3.38
CA ALA A 118 -9.83 -4.86 4.56
C ALA A 118 -9.86 -3.97 5.80
N ALA A 119 -8.85 -3.11 5.96
CA ALA A 119 -8.75 -2.16 7.07
C ALA A 119 -9.55 -0.86 6.88
N GLY A 120 -10.08 -0.59 5.68
CA GLY A 120 -10.75 0.68 5.34
C GLY A 120 -9.81 1.89 5.41
N VAL A 121 -8.51 1.70 5.16
CA VAL A 121 -7.49 2.76 5.27
C VAL A 121 -7.28 3.45 3.93
N ARG A 122 -7.26 4.78 3.93
CA ARG A 122 -6.87 5.57 2.76
C ARG A 122 -5.36 5.57 2.60
N VAL A 123 -4.91 5.31 1.37
CA VAL A 123 -3.49 5.30 0.98
C VAL A 123 -3.18 6.58 0.21
N SER A 124 -2.08 7.26 0.55
CA SER A 124 -1.61 8.41 -0.24
C SER A 124 -0.59 7.99 -1.31
N ILE A 125 -0.52 8.75 -2.38
CA ILE A 125 0.47 8.54 -3.43
C ILE A 125 1.78 9.23 -3.04
N LEU A 126 2.92 8.56 -3.24
CA LEU A 126 4.23 9.18 -3.13
C LEU A 126 4.49 10.08 -4.33
N PRO A 127 4.83 11.36 -4.12
CA PRO A 127 5.21 12.23 -5.23
C PRO A 127 6.51 11.71 -5.86
N ARG A 128 6.56 11.72 -7.19
CA ARG A 128 7.82 11.57 -7.93
C ARG A 128 8.63 12.85 -7.81
N LYS A 129 9.95 12.70 -7.80
CA LYS A 129 10.88 13.84 -7.95
C LYS A 129 10.84 14.40 -9.36
#